data_AF-K6U4G6-F1
#
_entry.id   AF-K6U4G6-F1
#
_cell.length_a   1.000
_cell.length_b   1.000
_cell.length_c   1.000
_cell.angle_alpha   90.00
_cell.angle_beta   90.00
_cell.angle_gamma   90.00
#
_symmetry.space_group_name_H-M   'P 1'
#
loop_
_entity.id
_entity.type
_entity.pdbx_description
1 polymer ?
#
loop_
_entity_poly.entity_id
_entity_poly.type
_entity_poly.pdbx_seq_one_letter_code
_entity_poly.pdbx_strand_id
1 'polypeptide(L)'
;MSRKEMFEIDKFINLSELPEDEARKRVEEAPEVCPITGLLKIESYWFDEGVVYGYPKPYDAYTLPTYDEETQEFSRVKIDMDDDFRREYETVCELDDLRDREDFEEIKKFYGIGALDKLIDEIMQS
;
A
#
# COMPACT_ATOMS: atom_id res chain seq x y z
N MET A 1 28.02 0.05 6.40
CA MET A 1 26.86 -0.70 5.90
C MET A 1 25.67 -0.32 6.76
N SER A 2 24.85 0.63 6.30
CA SER A 2 23.62 0.96 7.03
C SER A 2 22.64 -0.21 6.86
N ARG A 3 22.07 -0.69 7.96
CA ARG A 3 20.89 -1.56 7.92
C ARG A 3 19.78 -0.76 7.24
N LYS A 4 19.59 -0.94 5.94
CA LYS A 4 18.31 -0.68 5.31
C LYS A 4 17.51 -1.95 5.56
N GLU A 5 16.62 -1.90 6.53
CA GLU A 5 15.55 -2.86 6.66
C GLU A 5 14.82 -2.90 5.31
N MET A 6 14.84 -4.07 4.66
CA MET A 6 14.08 -4.31 3.43
C MET A 6 12.64 -4.54 3.87
N PHE A 7 11.78 -3.56 3.63
CA PHE A 7 10.35 -3.73 3.84
C PHE A 7 9.68 -3.82 2.46
N GLU A 8 8.80 -4.80 2.31
CA GLU A 8 8.11 -5.14 1.06
C GLU A 8 6.63 -4.75 1.16
N ILE A 9 6.01 -4.35 0.05
CA ILE A 9 4.64 -3.81 0.03
C ILE A 9 3.70 -4.60 -0.89
N ASP A 10 2.55 -4.96 -0.35
CA ASP A 10 1.40 -5.66 -0.93
C ASP A 10 0.27 -4.67 -1.25
N LYS A 11 -0.67 -4.98 -2.14
CA LYS A 11 -1.85 -4.16 -2.43
C LYS A 11 -3.10 -4.88 -1.91
N PHE A 12 -3.39 -4.68 -0.61
CA PHE A 12 -4.67 -4.93 0.07
C PHE A 12 -5.13 -6.38 0.33
N ILE A 13 -5.56 -6.56 1.59
CA ILE A 13 -6.59 -7.44 2.16
C ILE A 13 -6.76 -8.80 1.48
N ASN A 14 -5.92 -9.74 1.92
CA ASN A 14 -6.13 -11.18 1.86
C ASN A 14 -6.32 -11.77 0.45
N LEU A 15 -5.20 -12.11 -0.21
CA LEU A 15 -5.25 -12.79 -1.50
C LEU A 15 -5.66 -14.27 -1.39
N SER A 16 -5.93 -14.78 -0.18
CA SER A 16 -6.28 -16.20 0.04
C SER A 16 -7.57 -16.60 -0.68
N GLU A 17 -8.42 -15.62 -1.00
CA GLU A 17 -9.69 -15.82 -1.71
C GLU A 17 -9.62 -15.45 -3.20
N LEU A 18 -8.47 -14.95 -3.68
CA LEU A 18 -8.28 -14.57 -5.08
C LEU A 18 -7.63 -15.70 -5.88
N PRO A 19 -8.06 -15.92 -7.14
CA PRO A 19 -7.29 -16.75 -8.07
C PRO A 19 -5.87 -16.20 -8.24
N GLU A 20 -4.88 -17.08 -8.35
CA GLU A 20 -3.45 -16.72 -8.48
C GLU A 20 -3.20 -15.70 -9.61
N ASP A 21 -3.88 -15.85 -10.75
CA ASP A 21 -3.75 -14.94 -11.89
C ASP A 21 -4.19 -13.50 -11.57
N GLU A 22 -5.24 -13.35 -10.78
CA GLU A 22 -5.75 -12.04 -10.34
C GLU A 22 -4.81 -11.42 -9.29
N ALA A 23 -4.27 -12.23 -8.38
CA ALA A 23 -3.25 -11.80 -7.43
C ALA A 23 -1.98 -11.32 -8.15
N ARG A 24 -1.52 -12.07 -9.16
CA ARG A 24 -0.37 -11.70 -10.00
C ARG A 24 -0.57 -10.39 -10.75
N LYS A 25 -1.73 -10.21 -11.39
CA LYS A 25 -2.10 -8.97 -12.08
C LYS A 25 -2.06 -7.76 -11.13
N ARG A 26 -2.55 -7.92 -9.90
CA ARG A 26 -2.54 -6.84 -8.90
C ARG A 26 -1.14 -6.47 -8.44
N VAL A 27 -0.26 -7.45 -8.28
CA VAL A 27 1.17 -7.20 -8.02
C VAL A 27 1.76 -6.40 -9.17
N GLU A 28 1.49 -6.77 -10.42
CA GLU A 28 1.98 -6.04 -11.59
C GLU A 28 1.51 -4.57 -11.61
N GLU A 29 0.25 -4.31 -11.22
CA GLU A 29 -0.33 -2.96 -11.13
C GLU A 29 0.12 -2.14 -9.90
N ALA A 30 0.80 -2.74 -8.93
CA ALA A 30 1.34 -2.01 -7.79
C ALA A 30 2.48 -1.07 -8.23
N PRO A 31 2.61 0.13 -7.63
CA PRO A 31 3.67 1.06 -7.97
C PRO A 31 5.03 0.47 -7.59
N GLU A 32 6.07 0.77 -8.37
CA GLU A 32 7.43 0.32 -8.08
C GLU A 32 7.98 0.88 -6.76
N VAL A 33 7.49 2.05 -6.35
CA VAL A 33 7.81 2.71 -5.08
C VAL A 33 6.51 3.17 -4.43
N CYS A 34 6.28 2.85 -3.16
CA CYS A 34 5.12 3.40 -2.46
C CYS A 34 5.27 4.91 -2.29
N PRO A 35 4.25 5.69 -2.68
CA PRO A 35 4.30 7.15 -2.60
C PRO A 35 4.53 7.68 -1.17
N ILE A 36 4.02 7.00 -0.15
CA ILE A 36 4.10 7.49 1.24
C ILE A 36 5.38 7.01 1.91
N THR A 37 5.61 5.70 1.92
CA THR A 37 6.68 5.08 2.71
C THR A 37 8.01 4.99 1.97
N GLY A 38 8.03 5.19 0.65
CA GLY A 38 9.23 5.04 -0.19
C GLY A 38 9.74 3.60 -0.30
N LEU A 39 8.97 2.63 0.19
CA LEU A 39 9.30 1.22 0.11
C LEU A 39 9.19 0.73 -1.34
N LEU A 40 9.98 -0.29 -1.68
CA LEU A 40 10.09 -0.79 -3.04
C LEU A 40 9.19 -1.99 -3.25
N LYS A 41 8.64 -2.09 -4.45
CA LYS A 41 7.96 -3.29 -4.92
C LYS A 41 8.95 -4.43 -5.13
N ILE A 42 8.46 -5.64 -4.93
CA ILE A 42 9.22 -6.87 -5.13
C ILE A 42 9.26 -7.22 -6.63
N GLU A 43 10.46 -7.45 -7.17
CA GLU A 43 10.64 -7.89 -8.57
C GLU A 43 10.45 -9.41 -8.78
N SER A 44 10.76 -10.22 -7.76
CA SER A 44 10.64 -11.68 -7.80
C SER A 44 9.90 -12.14 -6.56
N TYR A 45 8.73 -12.73 -6.72
CA TYR A 45 7.81 -13.01 -5.64
C TYR A 45 7.38 -14.47 -5.55
N TRP A 46 7.06 -14.87 -4.33
CA TRP A 46 6.41 -16.11 -3.94
C TRP A 46 4.99 -15.81 -3.48
N PHE A 47 4.09 -16.78 -3.64
CA PHE A 47 2.73 -16.73 -3.10
C PHE A 47 2.57 -17.81 -2.04
N ASP A 48 2.18 -17.43 -0.83
CA ASP A 48 1.79 -18.36 0.24
C ASP A 48 0.70 -17.75 1.11
N GLU A 49 -0.29 -18.54 1.51
CA GLU A 49 -1.44 -18.12 2.35
C GLU A 49 -2.08 -16.77 1.95
N GLY A 50 -2.09 -16.46 0.66
CA GLY A 50 -2.62 -15.20 0.14
C GLY A 50 -1.74 -13.97 0.39
N VAL A 51 -0.43 -14.17 0.57
CA VAL A 51 0.58 -13.12 0.74
C VAL A 51 1.63 -13.25 -0.36
N VAL A 52 2.05 -12.11 -0.91
CA VAL A 52 3.12 -12.01 -1.91
C VAL A 52 4.36 -11.47 -1.26
N TYR A 53 5.49 -12.17 -1.40
CA TYR A 53 6.73 -11.77 -0.74
C TYR A 53 7.97 -12.19 -1.53
N GLY A 54 9.07 -11.43 -1.38
CA GLY A 54 10.23 -11.49 -2.27
C GLY A 54 11.35 -12.41 -1.83
N TYR A 55 11.39 -12.75 -0.56
CA TYR A 55 12.42 -13.63 -0.01
C TYR A 55 11.85 -15.00 0.33
N PRO A 56 12.61 -16.11 0.27
CA PRO A 56 12.06 -17.42 0.67
C PRO A 56 11.52 -17.49 2.11
N LYS A 57 11.89 -16.52 2.96
CA LYS A 57 11.50 -16.39 4.38
C LYS A 57 11.55 -14.91 4.84
N PRO A 58 10.60 -14.06 4.42
CA PRO A 58 10.50 -12.72 4.99
C PRO A 58 10.15 -12.83 6.49
N TYR A 59 10.59 -11.86 7.30
CA TYR A 59 10.10 -11.72 8.68
C TYR A 59 8.73 -11.03 8.70
N ASP A 60 8.62 -9.98 7.89
CA ASP A 60 7.43 -9.14 7.80
C ASP A 60 7.09 -8.89 6.33
N ALA A 61 5.80 -8.84 6.02
CA ALA A 61 5.26 -8.27 4.79
C ALA A 61 4.30 -7.13 5.15
N TYR A 62 4.12 -6.13 4.27
CA TYR A 62 3.25 -4.99 4.54
C TYR A 62 2.29 -4.78 3.41
N THR A 63 1.11 -4.21 3.63
CA THR A 63 0.29 -3.66 2.54
C THR A 63 0.68 -2.22 2.24
N LEU A 64 0.23 -1.73 1.09
CA LEU A 64 0.21 -0.35 0.69
C LEU A 64 -0.69 0.35 1.68
N PRO A 65 -0.30 1.56 2.12
CA PRO A 65 -1.17 2.34 2.97
C PRO A 65 -2.53 2.57 2.29
N THR A 66 -3.56 2.63 3.09
CA THR A 66 -4.95 2.84 2.70
C THR A 66 -5.40 4.14 3.35
N TYR A 67 -6.06 5.01 2.60
CA TYR A 67 -6.54 6.28 3.11
C TYR A 67 -7.95 6.15 3.68
N ASP A 68 -8.16 6.66 4.89
CA ASP A 68 -9.47 6.78 5.53
C ASP A 68 -9.92 8.25 5.47
N GLU A 69 -11.07 8.52 4.84
CA GLU A 69 -11.58 9.88 4.68
C GLU A 69 -12.10 10.51 5.98
N GLU A 70 -12.60 9.70 6.92
CA GLU A 70 -13.18 10.19 8.18
C GLU A 70 -12.08 10.64 9.14
N THR A 71 -11.01 9.85 9.24
CA THR A 71 -9.88 10.13 10.12
C THR A 71 -8.76 10.91 9.43
N GLN A 72 -8.76 10.95 8.11
CA GLN A 72 -7.69 11.51 7.27
C GLN A 72 -6.33 10.84 7.51
N GLU A 73 -6.34 9.57 7.87
CA GLU A 73 -5.15 8.78 8.17
C GLU A 73 -4.82 7.78 7.06
N PHE A 74 -3.54 7.51 6.90
CA PHE A 74 -3.05 6.38 6.13
C PHE A 74 -2.68 5.26 7.08
N SER A 75 -3.26 4.07 6.88
CA SER A 75 -2.95 2.87 7.66
C SER A 75 -2.58 1.71 6.75
N ARG A 76 -1.81 0.75 7.25
CA ARG A 76 -1.48 -0.48 6.51
C ARG A 76 -1.59 -1.71 7.41
N VAL A 77 -1.60 -2.88 6.78
CA VAL A 77 -1.50 -4.15 7.48
C VAL A 77 -0.06 -4.62 7.41
N LYS A 78 0.55 -4.83 8.57
CA LYS A 78 1.76 -5.61 8.74
C LYS A 78 1.38 -7.08 8.91
N ILE A 79 2.09 -7.97 8.24
CA ILE A 79 1.91 -9.41 8.28
C ILE A 79 3.20 -10.01 8.84
N ASP A 80 3.13 -10.57 10.04
CA ASP A 80 4.21 -11.31 10.67
C ASP A 80 4.26 -12.71 10.05
N MET A 81 5.32 -12.97 9.28
CA MET A 81 5.46 -14.19 8.48
C MET A 81 6.06 -15.34 9.30
N ASP A 82 6.60 -15.05 10.50
CA ASP A 82 7.13 -16.05 11.43
C ASP A 82 6.06 -16.55 12.41
N ASP A 83 4.99 -15.79 12.66
CA ASP A 83 3.89 -16.12 13.58
C ASP A 83 2.56 -16.35 12.85
N ASP A 84 2.49 -17.42 12.03
CA ASP A 84 1.26 -17.90 11.37
C ASP A 84 0.52 -16.80 10.57
N PHE A 85 1.28 -15.97 9.85
CA PHE A 85 0.76 -14.87 9.03
C PHE A 85 -0.11 -13.87 9.81
N ARG A 86 0.21 -13.63 11.10
CA ARG A 86 -0.54 -12.72 11.97
C ARG A 86 -0.60 -11.32 11.35
N ARG A 87 -1.81 -10.76 11.28
CA ARG A 87 -2.09 -9.44 10.69
C ARG A 87 -2.27 -8.38 11.77
N GLU A 88 -1.49 -7.32 11.67
CA GLU A 88 -1.50 -6.17 12.58
C GLU A 88 -1.79 -4.90 11.80
N TYR A 89 -2.76 -4.12 12.24
CA TYR A 89 -3.07 -2.82 11.65
C TYR A 89 -2.19 -1.75 12.29
N GLU A 90 -1.53 -0.95 11.46
CA GLU A 90 -0.68 0.15 11.90
C GLU A 90 -0.99 1.45 11.16
N THR A 91 -1.05 2.55 11.90
CA THR A 91 -1.12 3.90 11.33
C THR A 91 0.26 4.29 10.79
N VAL A 92 0.30 4.76 9.55
CA VAL A 92 1.51 5.19 8.84
C VAL A 92 1.76 6.68 9.05
N CYS A 93 0.77 7.52 8.73
CA CYS A 93 0.80 8.97 8.95
C CYS A 93 -0.60 9.58 8.76
N GLU A 94 -0.78 10.83 9.18
CA GLU A 94 -1.95 11.64 8.81
C GLU A 94 -1.74 12.28 7.43
N LEU A 95 -2.82 12.74 6.78
CA LEU A 95 -2.72 13.46 5.50
C LEU A 95 -2.00 14.80 5.64
N ASP A 96 -2.20 15.51 6.76
CA ASP A 96 -1.56 16.80 7.01
C ASP A 96 -0.03 16.66 7.15
N ASP A 97 0.47 15.52 7.64
CA ASP A 97 1.91 15.21 7.70
C ASP A 97 2.59 15.25 6.33
N LEU A 98 1.82 15.02 5.25
CA LEU A 98 2.32 14.99 3.88
C LEU A 98 2.24 16.35 3.17
N ARG A 99 1.59 17.35 3.78
CA ARG A 99 1.21 18.61 3.14
C ARG A 99 2.37 19.42 2.55
N ASP A 100 3.53 19.38 3.20
CA ASP A 100 4.72 20.14 2.79
C ASP A 100 5.61 19.37 1.80
N ARG A 101 5.23 18.14 1.42
CA ARG A 101 5.98 17.36 0.43
C ARG A 101 5.77 17.90 -0.98
N GLU A 102 6.82 17.86 -1.78
CA GLU A 102 6.78 18.29 -3.19
C GLU A 102 5.83 17.46 -4.06
N ASP A 103 5.61 16.19 -3.69
CA ASP A 103 4.77 15.21 -4.40
C ASP A 103 3.36 15.06 -3.79
N PHE A 104 2.95 15.95 -2.88
CA PHE A 104 1.68 15.83 -2.14
C PHE A 104 0.43 15.68 -3.03
N GLU A 105 0.33 16.45 -4.11
CA GLU A 105 -0.80 16.35 -5.04
C GLU A 105 -0.79 15.06 -5.86
N GLU A 106 0.39 14.49 -6.13
CA GLU A 106 0.52 13.19 -6.81
C GLU A 106 0.08 12.06 -5.88
N ILE A 107 0.44 12.13 -4.60
CA ILE A 107 -0.02 11.20 -3.55
C ILE A 107 -1.55 11.25 -3.46
N LYS A 108 -2.15 12.43 -3.35
CA LYS A 108 -3.62 12.57 -3.32
C LYS A 108 -4.28 11.95 -4.54
N LYS A 109 -3.73 12.17 -5.73
CA LYS A 109 -4.23 11.56 -6.97
C LYS A 109 -4.13 10.05 -6.95
N PHE A 110 -3.01 9.49 -6.48
CA PHE A 110 -2.79 8.05 -6.38
C PHE A 110 -3.84 7.39 -5.48
N TYR A 111 -4.18 8.03 -4.36
CA TYR A 111 -5.16 7.53 -3.39
C TYR A 111 -6.60 7.99 -3.65
N GLY A 112 -6.87 8.72 -4.73
CA GLY A 112 -8.22 9.18 -5.08
C GLY A 112 -8.79 10.29 -4.17
N ILE A 113 -7.93 10.94 -3.38
CA ILE A 113 -8.33 11.93 -2.37
C ILE A 113 -8.83 13.21 -3.05
N GLY A 114 -10.08 13.59 -2.77
CA GLY A 114 -10.73 14.77 -3.35
C GLY A 114 -11.11 14.61 -4.83
N ALA A 115 -11.12 13.38 -5.37
CA ALA A 115 -11.52 13.12 -6.75
C ALA A 115 -13.03 13.36 -6.97
N LEU A 116 -13.86 13.10 -5.95
CA LEU A 116 -15.30 13.33 -6.01
C LEU A 116 -15.64 14.82 -6.06
N ASP A 117 -14.98 15.64 -5.24
CA ASP A 117 -15.18 17.08 -5.19
C ASP A 117 -14.84 17.75 -6.52
N LYS A 118 -13.74 17.34 -7.16
CA LYS A 118 -13.35 17.81 -8.49
C LYS A 118 -14.39 17.45 -9.56
N LEU A 119 -14.94 16.24 -9.50
CA LEU A 119 -15.96 15.79 -10.45
C LEU A 119 -17.28 16.55 -10.28
N ILE A 120 -17.66 16.85 -9.03
CA ILE A 120 -18.82 17.67 -8.70
C ILE A 120 -18.62 19.12 -9.18
N ASP A 121 -17.45 19.70 -8.95
CA ASP A 121 -17.12 21.06 -9.40
C ASP A 121 -17.16 21.19 -10.94
N GLU A 122 -16.64 20.21 -11.68
CA GLU A 122 -16.67 20.19 -13.15
C GLU A 122 -18.09 20.07 -13.71
N ILE A 123 -18.95 19.26 -13.08
CA ILE A 123 -20.37 19.13 -13.45
C ILE A 123 -21.12 20.43 -13.14
N MET A 124 -20.84 21.09 -12.02
CA MET A 124 -21.51 22.34 -11.62
C MET A 124 -21.08 23.56 -12.44
N GLN A 125 -19.92 23.51 -13.11
CA GLN A 125 -19.42 24.56 -14.01
C GLN A 125 -19.81 24.36 -15.49
N SER A 126 -20.45 23.24 -15.82
CA SER A 126 -20.94 22.87 -17.17
C SER A 126 -22.43 23.17 -17.35
#